data_AF-A0A382C3V2-F1
#
_entry.id   AF-A0A382C3V2-F1
#
_cell.length_a   1.000
_cell.length_b   1.000
_cell.length_c   1.000
_cell.angle_alpha   90.00
_cell.angle_beta   90.00
_cell.angle_gamma   90.00
#
_symmetry.space_group_name_H-M   'P 1'
#
loop_
_entity.id
_entity.type
_entity.pdbx_description
1 polymer ?
#
loop_
_entity_poly.entity_id
_entity_poly.type
_entity_poly.pdbx_seq_one_letter_code
_entity_poly.pdbx_strand_id
1 'polypeptide(L)'
;MNKKLILITILCLFSSVSWSQECVEGDCRNGFGTYTWFYGDKYVGEFKDGNRTGQGTYTWADGNKYVGAFKDGKIEGQGTFTFASGTIETGIWENDEYLGTKEEATIIIKEREAKEERERMTRITDYIQQEEAAKKKYDRIYNACLLDKSSGVDLEISSIKTAVEKTCESIAEDPSWLESLRYNYWQKMFGH
;
A
#
# COMPACT_ATOMS: atom_id res chain seq x y z
N MET A 1 5.67 -6.31 -79.51
CA MET A 1 4.23 -6.65 -79.54
C MET A 1 3.72 -6.78 -78.11
N ASN A 2 2.82 -5.88 -77.71
CA ASN A 2 2.10 -5.93 -76.43
C ASN A 2 1.18 -7.15 -76.35
N LYS A 3 0.97 -7.66 -75.12
CA LYS A 3 -0.33 -7.82 -74.43
C LYS A 3 -0.28 -8.97 -73.39
N LYS A 4 -0.20 -8.65 -72.09
CA LYS A 4 -1.27 -8.82 -71.09
C LYS A 4 -0.74 -8.79 -69.65
N LEU A 5 -1.24 -7.77 -68.96
CA LEU A 5 -1.29 -7.55 -67.52
C LEU A 5 -2.32 -8.51 -66.89
N ILE A 6 -1.96 -9.29 -65.84
CA ILE A 6 -2.85 -9.86 -64.80
C ILE A 6 -1.98 -10.01 -63.53
N LEU A 7 -2.00 -9.06 -62.59
CA LEU A 7 -2.82 -8.99 -61.37
C LEU A 7 -2.64 -10.14 -60.34
N ILE A 8 -1.97 -9.80 -59.23
CA ILE A 8 -2.31 -10.08 -57.82
C ILE A 8 -2.93 -11.44 -57.50
N THR A 9 -2.18 -12.28 -56.77
CA THR A 9 -2.62 -12.90 -55.50
C THR A 9 -1.41 -13.49 -54.76
N ILE A 10 -0.70 -12.64 -54.02
CA ILE A 10 0.04 -13.15 -52.85
C ILE A 10 -1.05 -13.53 -51.85
N LEU A 11 -1.40 -14.81 -51.83
CA LEU A 11 -2.26 -15.41 -50.82
C LEU A 11 -1.46 -15.41 -49.51
N CYS A 12 -1.45 -14.28 -48.80
CA CYS A 12 -1.08 -14.22 -47.40
C CYS A 12 -2.14 -14.98 -46.59
N LEU A 13 -2.07 -16.32 -46.58
CA LEU A 13 -2.81 -17.18 -45.65
C LEU A 13 -1.97 -17.53 -44.42
N PHE A 14 -1.18 -16.59 -43.95
CA PHE A 14 -0.86 -16.52 -42.53
C PHE A 14 -1.67 -15.34 -42.02
N SER A 15 -2.91 -15.60 -41.58
CA SER A 15 -3.51 -14.77 -40.54
C SER A 15 -2.66 -15.00 -39.29
N SER A 16 -1.47 -14.40 -39.28
CA SER A 16 -0.63 -14.34 -38.11
C SER A 16 -1.42 -13.55 -37.10
N VAL A 17 -2.13 -14.27 -36.23
CA VAL A 17 -2.44 -13.74 -34.90
C VAL A 17 -1.10 -13.21 -34.40
N SER A 18 -0.95 -11.88 -34.37
CA SER A 18 0.29 -11.26 -33.96
C SER A 18 0.38 -11.46 -32.47
N TRP A 19 1.19 -12.44 -32.05
CA TRP A 19 1.50 -12.72 -30.66
C TRP A 19 2.52 -11.71 -30.14
N SER A 20 2.28 -10.40 -30.33
CA SER A 20 3.16 -9.34 -29.85
C SER A 20 2.42 -8.43 -28.88
N GLN A 21 3.04 -8.20 -27.73
CA GLN A 21 2.68 -7.12 -26.82
C GLN A 21 3.32 -5.83 -27.37
N GLU A 22 2.50 -4.87 -27.80
CA GLU A 22 3.00 -3.67 -28.50
C GLU A 22 2.13 -2.44 -28.27
N CYS A 23 2.78 -1.26 -28.29
CA CYS A 23 2.09 0.00 -28.47
C CYS A 23 1.77 0.16 -29.96
N VAL A 24 0.48 0.10 -30.28
CA VAL A 24 -0.02 0.11 -31.66
C VAL A 24 -0.11 1.55 -32.18
N GLU A 25 -0.44 2.50 -31.31
CA GLU A 25 -0.65 3.90 -31.68
C GLU A 25 -0.38 4.83 -30.48
N GLY A 26 0.09 6.05 -30.75
CA GLY A 26 0.28 7.09 -29.73
C GLY A 26 1.49 6.89 -28.82
N ASP A 27 1.46 7.50 -27.64
CA ASP A 27 2.52 7.43 -26.64
C ASP A 27 2.06 6.58 -25.45
N CYS A 28 2.35 5.28 -25.50
CA CYS A 28 2.04 4.35 -24.42
C CYS A 28 3.01 4.43 -23.23
N ARG A 29 3.85 5.47 -23.15
CA ARG A 29 4.72 5.72 -22.01
C ARG A 29 4.27 6.94 -21.21
N ASN A 30 4.02 8.07 -21.87
CA ASN A 30 3.71 9.35 -21.20
C ASN A 30 2.68 10.21 -21.94
N GLY A 31 1.70 9.57 -22.60
CA GLY A 31 0.65 10.31 -23.28
C GLY A 31 -0.58 9.43 -23.53
N PHE A 32 -1.36 9.79 -24.54
CA PHE A 32 -2.49 8.98 -24.96
C PHE A 32 -2.00 7.91 -25.95
N GLY A 33 -2.41 6.66 -25.76
CA GLY A 33 -1.99 5.55 -26.61
C GLY A 33 -2.97 4.41 -26.70
N THR A 34 -2.78 3.58 -27.72
CA THR A 34 -3.42 2.28 -27.89
C THR A 34 -2.38 1.20 -27.69
N TYR A 35 -2.62 0.34 -26.70
CA TYR A 35 -1.74 -0.75 -26.36
C TYR A 35 -2.46 -2.08 -26.47
N THR A 36 -1.80 -3.09 -27.03
CA THR A 36 -2.32 -4.46 -27.11
C THR A 36 -1.37 -5.39 -26.38
N TRP A 37 -1.92 -6.19 -25.45
CA TRP A 37 -1.19 -7.22 -24.72
C TRP A 37 -1.34 -8.59 -25.41
N PHE A 38 -0.57 -9.55 -24.91
CA PHE A 38 -0.70 -10.95 -25.32
C PHE A 38 -2.16 -11.42 -25.20
N TYR A 39 -2.55 -12.31 -26.11
CA TYR A 39 -3.88 -12.93 -26.17
C TYR A 39 -5.05 -12.00 -26.55
N GLY A 40 -4.80 -10.73 -26.87
CA GLY A 40 -5.79 -9.84 -27.51
C GLY A 40 -6.39 -8.77 -26.60
N ASP A 41 -5.95 -8.69 -25.34
CA ASP A 41 -6.29 -7.60 -24.43
C ASP A 41 -5.85 -6.25 -25.01
N LYS A 42 -6.69 -5.22 -24.89
CA LYS A 42 -6.45 -3.91 -25.48
C LYS A 42 -6.78 -2.80 -24.50
N TYR A 43 -5.94 -1.77 -24.48
CA TYR A 43 -6.21 -0.52 -23.78
C TYR A 43 -6.10 0.66 -24.73
N VAL A 44 -7.00 1.62 -24.57
CA VAL A 44 -6.96 2.91 -25.24
C VAL A 44 -7.18 3.97 -24.19
N GLY A 45 -6.19 4.82 -23.92
CA GLY A 45 -6.27 5.80 -22.85
C GLY A 45 -4.95 6.47 -22.53
N GLU A 46 -4.90 7.13 -21.38
CA GLU A 46 -3.73 7.86 -20.91
C GLU A 46 -2.70 6.93 -20.25
N PHE A 47 -1.43 7.22 -20.49
CA PHE A 47 -0.27 6.55 -19.91
C PHE A 47 0.62 7.55 -19.18
N LYS A 48 1.19 7.10 -18.06
CA LYS A 48 2.24 7.80 -17.33
C LYS A 48 3.25 6.78 -16.82
N ASP A 49 4.53 7.00 -17.12
CA ASP A 49 5.62 6.09 -16.80
C ASP A 49 5.37 4.63 -17.26
N GLY A 50 4.64 4.46 -18.37
CA GLY A 50 4.26 3.16 -18.92
C GLY A 50 3.05 2.51 -18.25
N ASN A 51 2.46 3.14 -17.23
CA ASN A 51 1.25 2.66 -16.57
C ASN A 51 0.00 3.37 -17.11
N ARG A 52 -1.10 2.62 -17.22
CA ARG A 52 -2.43 3.17 -17.50
C ARG A 52 -2.81 4.14 -16.39
N THR A 53 -3.26 5.33 -16.77
CA THR A 53 -3.69 6.38 -15.85
C THR A 53 -4.85 7.17 -16.46
N GLY A 54 -5.39 8.15 -15.74
CA GLY A 54 -6.43 9.05 -16.27
C GLY A 54 -7.66 8.29 -16.74
N GLN A 55 -8.26 8.71 -17.85
CA GLN A 55 -9.40 8.02 -18.45
C GLN A 55 -8.94 7.03 -19.52
N GLY A 56 -9.60 5.87 -19.58
CA GLY A 56 -9.31 4.89 -20.61
C GLY A 56 -10.40 3.86 -20.82
N THR A 57 -10.21 3.06 -21.86
CA THR A 57 -11.00 1.87 -22.17
C THR A 57 -10.09 0.67 -22.15
N TYR A 58 -10.37 -0.30 -21.29
CA TYR A 58 -9.76 -1.62 -21.34
C TYR A 58 -10.76 -2.62 -21.93
N THR A 59 -10.31 -3.46 -22.86
CA THR A 59 -11.08 -4.53 -23.47
C THR A 59 -10.30 -5.81 -23.29
N TRP A 60 -10.88 -6.76 -22.56
CA TRP A 60 -10.27 -8.07 -22.37
C TRP A 60 -10.54 -8.95 -23.60
N ALA A 61 -9.66 -9.93 -23.83
CA ALA A 61 -9.77 -10.89 -24.92
C ALA A 61 -11.05 -11.73 -24.86
N ASP A 62 -11.63 -11.90 -23.67
CA ASP A 62 -12.90 -12.60 -23.47
C ASP A 62 -14.14 -11.76 -23.84
N GLY A 63 -13.96 -10.51 -24.24
CA GLY A 63 -15.02 -9.58 -24.64
C GLY A 63 -15.55 -8.69 -23.51
N ASN A 64 -15.05 -8.85 -22.28
CA ASN A 64 -15.32 -7.87 -21.23
C ASN A 64 -14.74 -6.50 -21.62
N LYS A 65 -15.34 -5.44 -21.10
CA LYS A 65 -14.90 -4.07 -21.37
C LYS A 65 -15.09 -3.19 -20.15
N TYR A 66 -14.10 -2.36 -19.84
CA TYR A 66 -14.20 -1.33 -18.83
C TYR A 66 -13.91 0.03 -19.46
N VAL A 67 -14.73 1.03 -19.13
CA VAL A 67 -14.53 2.43 -19.52
C VAL A 67 -14.57 3.27 -18.26
N GLY A 68 -13.49 3.96 -17.93
CA GLY A 68 -13.43 4.76 -16.72
C GLY A 68 -12.03 5.16 -16.34
N ALA A 69 -11.86 5.50 -15.07
CA ALA A 69 -10.58 5.97 -14.55
C ALA A 69 -9.60 4.83 -14.23
N PHE A 70 -8.33 5.15 -14.39
CA PHE A 70 -7.19 4.28 -14.10
C PHE A 70 -6.16 5.04 -13.27
N LYS A 71 -5.47 4.31 -12.39
CA LYS A 71 -4.36 4.82 -11.60
C LYS A 71 -3.32 3.72 -11.41
N ASP A 72 -2.06 4.04 -11.72
CA ASP A 72 -0.93 3.12 -11.56
C ASP A 72 -1.19 1.72 -12.16
N GLY A 73 -1.85 1.70 -13.33
CA GLY A 73 -2.18 0.47 -14.03
C GLY A 73 -3.41 -0.26 -13.53
N LYS A 74 -4.11 0.21 -12.48
CA LYS A 74 -5.35 -0.39 -11.98
C LYS A 74 -6.57 0.41 -12.37
N ILE A 75 -7.72 -0.24 -12.37
CA ILE A 75 -9.03 0.42 -12.44
C ILE A 75 -9.27 1.16 -11.12
N GLU A 76 -9.64 2.43 -11.21
CA GLU A 76 -9.72 3.34 -10.06
C GLU A 76 -10.81 4.40 -10.28
N GLY A 77 -11.55 4.77 -9.26
CA GLY A 77 -12.57 5.82 -9.34
C GLY A 77 -13.79 5.44 -10.18
N GLN A 78 -14.39 6.41 -10.86
CA GLN A 78 -15.64 6.20 -11.59
C GLN A 78 -15.43 5.44 -12.91
N GLY A 79 -16.33 4.49 -13.20
CA GLY A 79 -16.36 3.84 -14.51
C GLY A 79 -17.60 3.02 -14.80
N THR A 80 -17.53 2.25 -15.87
CA THR A 80 -18.55 1.31 -16.33
C THR A 80 -17.87 0.05 -16.81
N PHE A 81 -18.20 -1.08 -16.19
CA PHE A 81 -17.82 -2.42 -16.64
C PHE A 81 -18.97 -3.02 -17.44
N THR A 82 -18.68 -3.55 -18.61
CA THR A 82 -19.60 -4.29 -19.47
C THR A 82 -19.05 -5.69 -19.63
N PHE A 83 -19.77 -6.67 -19.09
CA PHE A 83 -19.43 -8.07 -19.24
C PHE A 83 -19.72 -8.55 -20.67
N ALA A 84 -18.99 -9.57 -21.12
CA ALA A 84 -19.25 -10.22 -22.39
C ALA A 84 -20.69 -10.78 -22.50
N SER A 85 -21.33 -11.08 -21.36
CA SER A 85 -22.75 -11.46 -21.28
C SER A 85 -23.73 -10.32 -21.61
N GLY A 86 -23.26 -9.08 -21.65
CA GLY A 86 -24.07 -7.87 -21.81
C GLY A 86 -24.51 -7.22 -20.48
N THR A 87 -24.21 -7.83 -19.33
CA THR A 87 -24.43 -7.18 -18.02
C THR A 87 -23.57 -5.93 -17.90
N ILE A 88 -24.12 -4.85 -17.34
CA ILE A 88 -23.42 -3.57 -17.17
C ILE A 88 -23.44 -3.18 -15.69
N GLU A 89 -22.27 -2.83 -15.17
CA GLU A 89 -22.08 -2.29 -13.82
C GLU A 89 -21.46 -0.89 -13.94
N THR A 90 -22.00 0.08 -13.21
CA THR A 90 -21.52 1.48 -13.21
C THR A 90 -21.46 1.97 -11.78
N GLY A 91 -20.33 2.53 -11.39
CA GLY A 91 -20.09 2.92 -10.00
C GLY A 91 -18.67 3.39 -9.74
N ILE A 92 -18.15 3.04 -8.57
CA ILE A 92 -16.80 3.38 -8.12
C ILE A 92 -15.99 2.10 -7.97
N TRP A 93 -14.73 2.16 -8.42
CA TRP A 93 -13.74 1.11 -8.24
C TRP A 93 -12.59 1.64 -7.38
N GLU A 94 -11.98 0.76 -6.61
CA GLU A 94 -10.75 1.05 -5.88
C GLU A 94 -9.83 -0.16 -6.01
N ASN A 95 -8.62 0.02 -6.54
CA ASN A 95 -7.65 -1.08 -6.72
C ASN A 95 -8.23 -2.32 -7.43
N ASP A 96 -8.94 -2.13 -8.54
CA ASP A 96 -9.64 -3.19 -9.31
C ASP A 96 -10.89 -3.81 -8.61
N GLU A 97 -11.24 -3.39 -7.40
CA GLU A 97 -12.43 -3.84 -6.67
C GLU A 97 -13.63 -2.92 -6.98
N TYR A 98 -14.79 -3.48 -7.33
CA TYR A 98 -16.03 -2.72 -7.48
C TYR A 98 -16.65 -2.42 -6.11
N LEU A 99 -16.81 -1.14 -5.78
CA LEU A 99 -17.37 -0.67 -4.52
C LEU A 99 -18.87 -0.35 -4.58
N GLY A 100 -19.51 -0.55 -5.73
CA GLY A 100 -20.91 -0.20 -5.93
C GLY A 100 -21.10 1.22 -6.47
N THR A 101 -22.31 1.74 -6.26
CA THR A 101 -22.69 3.12 -6.58
C THR A 101 -21.84 4.13 -5.82
N LYS A 102 -21.92 5.41 -6.23
CA LYS A 102 -21.18 6.49 -5.55
C LYS A 102 -21.53 6.59 -4.06
N GLU A 103 -22.80 6.40 -3.72
CA GLU A 103 -23.32 6.44 -2.35
C GLU A 103 -22.78 5.26 -1.52
N GLU A 104 -22.83 4.03 -2.08
CA GLU A 104 -22.30 2.82 -1.44
C GLU A 104 -20.79 2.93 -1.20
N ALA A 105 -20.04 3.30 -2.23
CA ALA A 105 -18.59 3.46 -2.16
C ALA A 105 -18.18 4.53 -1.14
N THR A 106 -18.95 5.62 -1.03
CA THR A 106 -18.66 6.68 -0.03
C THR A 106 -18.74 6.16 1.40
N ILE A 107 -19.68 5.24 1.69
CA ILE A 107 -19.80 4.62 3.01
C ILE A 107 -18.62 3.68 3.25
N ILE A 108 -18.32 2.81 2.27
CA ILE A 108 -17.24 1.82 2.37
C ILE A 108 -15.89 2.50 2.60
N ILE A 109 -15.56 3.54 1.83
CA ILE A 109 -14.28 4.27 1.95
C ILE A 109 -14.17 4.91 3.33
N LYS A 110 -15.21 5.59 3.81
CA LYS A 110 -15.21 6.18 5.16
C LYS A 110 -15.05 5.14 6.26
N GLU A 111 -15.66 3.96 6.11
CA GLU A 111 -15.51 2.86 7.07
C GLU A 111 -14.09 2.28 7.07
N ARG A 112 -13.45 2.15 5.89
CA ARG A 112 -12.05 1.73 5.73
C ARG A 112 -11.10 2.74 6.39
N GLU A 113 -11.22 4.02 6.06
CA GLU A 113 -10.42 5.10 6.67
C GLU A 113 -10.58 5.13 8.20
N ALA A 114 -11.81 5.04 8.69
CA ALA A 114 -12.06 5.04 10.13
C ALA A 114 -11.51 3.77 10.81
N LYS A 115 -11.49 2.64 10.12
CA LYS A 115 -10.91 1.39 10.63
C LYS A 115 -9.38 1.50 10.71
N GLU A 116 -8.73 2.00 9.67
CA GLU A 116 -7.29 2.21 9.65
C GLU A 116 -6.84 3.16 10.76
N GLU A 117 -7.58 4.25 10.99
CA GLU A 117 -7.30 5.19 12.06
C GLU A 117 -7.53 4.56 13.44
N ARG A 118 -8.60 3.76 13.61
CA ARG A 118 -8.80 2.99 14.85
C ARG A 118 -7.64 2.02 15.11
N GLU A 119 -7.20 1.29 14.09
CA GLU A 119 -6.07 0.36 14.22
C GLU A 119 -4.76 1.09 14.52
N ARG A 120 -4.54 2.26 13.92
CA ARG A 120 -3.41 3.14 14.25
C ARG A 120 -3.45 3.57 15.72
N MET A 121 -4.62 4.02 16.19
CA MET A 121 -4.80 4.44 17.58
C MET A 121 -4.62 3.29 18.57
N THR A 122 -5.09 2.09 18.23
CA THR A 122 -4.88 0.87 19.04
C THR A 122 -3.39 0.58 19.20
N ARG A 123 -2.61 0.58 18.10
CA ARG A 123 -1.16 0.36 18.18
C ARG A 123 -0.44 1.37 19.06
N ILE A 124 -0.86 2.64 19.01
CA ILE A 124 -0.30 3.70 19.87
C ILE A 124 -0.67 3.45 21.34
N THR A 125 -1.92 3.08 21.61
CA THR A 125 -2.41 2.81 22.96
C THR A 125 -1.69 1.62 23.58
N ASP A 126 -1.52 0.53 22.82
CA ASP A 126 -0.79 -0.66 23.28
C ASP A 126 0.67 -0.33 23.63
N TYR A 127 1.31 0.53 22.84
CA TYR A 127 2.66 1.01 23.11
C TYR A 127 2.73 1.85 24.40
N ILE A 128 1.78 2.78 24.60
CA ILE A 128 1.71 3.59 25.83
C ILE A 128 1.54 2.70 27.06
N GLN A 129 0.67 1.69 26.98
CA GLN A 129 0.45 0.75 28.08
C GLN A 129 1.71 -0.06 28.40
N GLN A 130 2.52 -0.43 27.40
CA GLN A 130 3.81 -1.09 27.62
C GLN A 130 4.81 -0.19 28.35
N GLU A 131 4.89 1.09 27.96
CA GLU A 131 5.75 2.08 28.63
C GLU A 131 5.31 2.34 30.09
N GLU A 132 4.01 2.47 30.34
CA GLU A 132 3.47 2.61 31.68
C GLU A 132 3.76 1.37 32.55
N ALA A 133 3.67 0.18 31.97
CA ALA A 133 4.02 -1.07 32.65
C ALA A 133 5.53 -1.16 32.97
N ALA A 134 6.39 -0.73 32.04
CA ALA A 134 7.84 -0.67 32.24
C ALA A 134 8.20 0.33 33.35
N LYS A 135 7.60 1.52 33.35
CA LYS A 135 7.78 2.53 34.40
C LYS A 135 7.33 2.02 35.76
N LYS A 136 6.15 1.38 35.85
CA LYS A 136 5.66 0.78 37.10
C LYS A 136 6.61 -0.31 37.62
N LYS A 137 7.23 -1.08 36.73
CA LYS A 137 8.24 -2.08 37.10
C LYS A 137 9.51 -1.41 37.63
N TYR A 138 9.98 -0.36 36.97
CA TYR A 138 11.11 0.45 37.41
C TYR A 138 10.87 1.04 38.81
N ASP A 139 9.73 1.70 39.03
CA ASP A 139 9.38 2.33 40.31
C ASP A 139 9.35 1.30 41.46
N ARG A 140 8.90 0.07 41.21
CA ARG A 140 8.93 -1.01 42.19
C ARG A 140 10.35 -1.41 42.57
N ILE A 141 11.25 -1.57 41.59
CA ILE A 141 12.65 -1.92 41.81
C ILE A 141 13.35 -0.80 42.57
N TYR A 142 13.19 0.44 42.11
CA TYR A 142 13.77 1.62 42.73
C TYR A 142 13.36 1.76 44.21
N ASN A 143 12.06 1.66 44.50
CA ASN A 143 11.55 1.77 45.87
C ASN A 143 12.01 0.60 46.77
N ALA A 144 12.12 -0.62 46.25
CA ALA A 144 12.67 -1.75 47.00
C ALA A 144 14.13 -1.52 47.41
N CYS A 145 14.95 -0.96 46.50
CA CYS A 145 16.33 -0.60 46.79
C CYS A 145 16.43 0.50 47.85
N LEU A 146 15.51 1.47 47.85
CA LEU A 146 15.46 2.53 48.87
C LEU A 146 15.11 1.99 50.26
N LEU A 147 14.15 1.07 50.35
CA LEU A 147 13.72 0.47 51.63
C LEU A 147 14.84 -0.38 52.26
N ASP A 148 15.57 -1.14 51.45
CA ASP A 148 16.72 -1.94 51.92
C ASP A 148 17.79 -1.07 52.60
N LYS A 149 18.14 0.08 51.98
CA LYS A 149 19.06 1.07 52.55
C LYS A 149 18.59 1.67 53.88
N SER A 150 17.27 1.72 54.14
CA SER A 150 16.70 2.28 55.37
C SER A 150 16.59 1.29 56.53
N SER A 151 16.71 -0.01 56.25
CA SER A 151 16.46 -1.09 57.22
C SER A 151 17.61 -1.36 58.20
N GLY A 152 18.79 -0.76 57.97
CA GLY A 152 19.94 -0.88 58.88
C GLY A 152 20.50 -2.30 59.05
N VAL A 153 20.04 -3.26 58.23
CA VAL A 153 20.59 -4.62 58.19
C VAL A 153 21.77 -4.62 57.23
N ASP A 154 22.99 -4.65 57.77
CA ASP A 154 24.19 -5.00 57.01
C ASP A 154 24.10 -6.47 56.59
N LEU A 155 23.32 -6.74 55.54
CA LEU A 155 23.42 -8.00 54.82
C LEU A 155 24.80 -8.01 54.15
N GLU A 156 25.60 -9.03 54.47
CA GLU A 156 26.92 -9.31 53.90
C GLU A 156 26.79 -9.68 52.41
N ILE A 157 26.40 -8.71 51.60
CA ILE A 157 26.07 -8.87 50.19
C ILE A 157 26.75 -7.73 49.41
N SER A 158 28.08 -7.69 49.46
CA SER A 158 28.83 -6.74 48.62
C SER A 158 28.63 -7.03 47.13
N SER A 159 28.34 -8.28 46.74
CA SER A 159 28.14 -8.69 45.35
C SER A 159 26.79 -8.29 44.76
N ILE A 160 25.68 -8.44 45.49
CA ILE A 160 24.35 -8.01 45.02
C ILE A 160 24.18 -6.49 45.20
N LYS A 161 24.74 -5.88 46.25
CA LYS A 161 24.74 -4.42 46.40
C LYS A 161 25.47 -3.74 45.23
N THR A 162 26.66 -4.20 44.87
CA THR A 162 27.37 -3.69 43.68
C THR A 162 26.65 -4.01 42.37
N ALA A 163 25.98 -5.16 42.25
CA ALA A 163 25.23 -5.50 41.04
C ALA A 163 23.97 -4.62 40.87
N VAL A 164 23.25 -4.36 41.96
CA VAL A 164 22.08 -3.49 41.98
C VAL A 164 22.49 -2.03 41.80
N GLU A 165 23.56 -1.57 42.46
CA GLU A 165 24.10 -0.23 42.30
C GLU A 165 24.61 0.01 40.88
N LYS A 166 25.36 -0.91 40.27
CA LYS A 166 25.77 -0.82 38.85
C LYS A 166 24.59 -0.80 37.88
N THR A 167 23.54 -1.57 38.17
CA THR A 167 22.34 -1.60 37.33
C THR A 167 21.52 -0.32 37.47
N CYS A 168 21.44 0.25 38.68
CA CYS A 168 20.77 1.52 38.93
C CYS A 168 21.56 2.73 38.39
N GLU A 169 22.89 2.75 38.50
CA GLU A 169 23.77 3.79 37.95
C GLU A 169 23.75 3.78 36.41
N SER A 170 23.83 2.60 35.78
CA SER A 170 23.72 2.45 34.32
C SER A 170 22.39 2.96 33.74
N ILE A 171 21.31 2.97 34.51
CA ILE A 171 19.98 3.44 34.07
C ILE A 171 19.78 4.92 34.39
N ALA A 172 20.43 5.44 35.45
CA ALA A 172 20.30 6.83 35.90
C ALA A 172 21.26 7.81 35.18
N GLU A 173 22.42 7.33 34.70
CA GLU A 173 23.44 8.19 34.08
C GLU A 173 23.18 8.54 32.61
N ASP A 174 22.31 7.81 31.91
CA ASP A 174 21.96 8.12 30.52
C ASP A 174 20.45 8.16 30.27
N PRO A 175 19.79 9.33 30.40
CA PRO A 175 18.41 9.52 30.00
C PRO A 175 18.23 9.52 28.47
N SER A 176 19.27 9.26 27.67
CA SER A 176 19.18 9.17 26.20
C SER A 176 18.19 8.11 25.74
N TRP A 177 17.86 7.09 26.54
CA TRP A 177 16.81 6.14 26.16
C TRP A 177 15.41 6.79 26.20
N LEU A 178 15.14 7.70 27.13
CA LEU A 178 13.89 8.48 27.17
C LEU A 178 13.85 9.55 26.06
N GLU A 179 14.97 10.22 25.80
CA GLU A 179 15.12 11.16 24.67
C GLU A 179 15.05 10.44 23.31
N SER A 180 15.66 9.25 23.18
CA SER A 180 15.60 8.40 21.98
C SER A 180 14.21 7.81 21.79
N LEU A 181 13.51 7.42 22.86
CA LEU A 181 12.10 7.02 22.78
C LEU A 181 11.23 8.19 22.34
N ARG A 182 11.45 9.39 22.87
CA ARG A 182 10.72 10.61 22.50
C ARG A 182 11.03 11.07 21.07
N TYR A 183 12.27 10.96 20.62
CA TYR A 183 12.72 11.25 19.25
C TYR A 183 12.19 10.22 18.25
N ASN A 184 12.28 8.92 18.57
CA ASN A 184 11.68 7.85 17.77
C ASN A 184 10.15 7.94 17.71
N TYR A 185 9.51 8.37 18.80
CA TYR A 185 8.08 8.66 18.86
C TYR A 185 7.70 9.85 17.98
N TRP A 186 8.49 10.93 17.99
CA TRP A 186 8.26 12.10 17.14
C TRP A 186 8.47 11.79 15.65
N GLN A 187 9.54 11.09 15.28
CA GLN A 187 9.81 10.65 13.90
C GLN A 187 8.72 9.70 13.37
N LYS A 188 8.21 8.77 14.19
CA LYS A 188 7.12 7.86 13.78
C LYS A 188 5.73 8.50 13.73
N MET A 189 5.49 9.56 14.50
CA MET A 189 4.19 10.26 14.55
C MET A 189 4.08 11.41 13.53
N PHE A 190 5.19 12.10 13.23
CA PHE A 190 5.20 13.37 12.49
C PHE A 190 6.30 13.47 11.41
N GLY A 191 7.12 12.44 11.21
CA GLY A 191 8.10 12.40 10.12
C GLY A 191 7.41 12.09 8.79
N HIS A 192 7.50 13.03 7.85
CA HIS A 192 7.26 12.78 6.43
C HIS A 192 8.50 12.16 5.78
#